data_AF-A0A9X3C851-F1
#
_entry.id   AF-A0A9X3C851-F1
#
_cell.length_a   1.000
_cell.length_b   1.000
_cell.length_c   1.000
_cell.angle_alpha   90.00
_cell.angle_beta   90.00
_cell.angle_gamma   90.00
#
_symmetry.space_group_name_H-M   'P 1'
#
loop_
_entity.id
_entity.type
_entity.pdbx_description
1 polymer ?
#
loop_
_entity_poly.entity_id
_entity_poly.type
_entity_poly.pdbx_seq_one_letter_code
_entity_poly.pdbx_strand_id
1 'polypeptide(L)'
;MKKRKEFIFDNVITFHPAWMIPISIPCIIFYASIYYFLFGEFFRLPIILIFTGLYMGTGIMILKMLSMKITLWFDDYYLYMRKGKNNPQKYLKNDIIGFYSYNYETLTPQLLNSKIYMQFYLKNKKKIYFYDVEYRSRYENKKGRELRKFLIIAQQELGFSKINKKRFQNIYWYSTK
;
A
#
# COMPACT_ATOMS: atom_id res chain seq x y z
N MET A 1 27.88 -2.68 -17.26
CA MET A 1 26.54 -3.09 -16.75
C MET A 1 26.20 -2.27 -15.52
N LYS A 2 25.10 -1.51 -15.53
CA LYS A 2 24.62 -0.71 -14.38
C LYS A 2 24.27 -1.68 -13.24
N LYS A 3 24.80 -1.48 -12.03
CA LYS A 3 24.51 -2.32 -10.85
C LYS A 3 23.00 -2.27 -10.58
N ARG A 4 22.32 -3.42 -10.64
CA ARG A 4 20.86 -3.52 -10.40
C ARG A 4 20.56 -3.03 -8.98
N LYS A 5 19.82 -1.94 -8.86
CA LYS A 5 19.34 -1.43 -7.56
C LYS A 5 17.97 -2.02 -7.30
N GLU A 6 17.92 -2.96 -6.37
CA GLU A 6 16.68 -3.56 -5.89
C GLU A 6 16.13 -2.76 -4.70
N PHE A 7 14.83 -2.52 -4.72
CA PHE A 7 14.08 -1.90 -3.65
C PHE A 7 13.17 -2.94 -3.04
N ILE A 8 13.31 -3.14 -1.73
CA ILE A 8 12.61 -4.18 -0.99
C ILE A 8 11.64 -3.51 -0.02
N PHE A 9 10.38 -3.89 -0.13
CA PHE A 9 9.31 -3.41 0.72
C PHE A 9 8.60 -4.58 1.36
N ASP A 10 8.55 -4.61 2.68
CA ASP A 10 7.84 -5.63 3.46
C ASP A 10 6.42 -5.14 3.81
N ASN A 11 5.54 -6.09 4.14
CA ASN A 11 4.16 -5.84 4.57
C ASN A 11 3.33 -5.02 3.57
N VAL A 12 3.39 -5.40 2.28
CA VAL A 12 2.71 -4.70 1.20
C VAL A 12 1.48 -5.46 0.70
N ILE A 13 0.35 -4.77 0.59
CA ILE A 13 -0.85 -5.20 -0.11
C ILE A 13 -0.78 -4.77 -1.57
N THR A 14 -1.08 -5.68 -2.49
CA THR A 14 -1.02 -5.41 -3.94
C THR A 14 -2.37 -5.41 -4.66
N PHE A 15 -3.47 -5.32 -3.90
CA PHE A 15 -4.82 -5.23 -4.42
C PHE A 15 -5.48 -3.89 -4.06
N HIS A 16 -6.57 -3.55 -4.75
CA HIS A 16 -7.30 -2.32 -4.51
C HIS A 16 -7.98 -2.33 -3.12
N PRO A 17 -8.03 -1.22 -2.37
CA PRO A 17 -8.58 -1.19 -1.01
C PRO A 17 -10.04 -1.66 -0.90
N ALA A 18 -10.83 -1.55 -1.98
CA ALA A 18 -12.19 -2.09 -2.03
C ALA A 18 -12.27 -3.60 -1.77
N TRP A 19 -11.19 -4.36 -2.04
CA TRP A 19 -11.12 -5.79 -1.72
C TRP A 19 -11.06 -6.06 -0.20
N MET A 20 -10.94 -5.03 0.64
CA MET A 20 -11.13 -5.20 2.09
C MET A 20 -12.61 -5.40 2.46
N ILE A 21 -13.57 -4.91 1.66
CA ILE A 21 -15.01 -5.06 1.92
C ILE A 21 -15.42 -6.54 2.08
N PRO A 22 -15.09 -7.46 1.14
CA PRO A 22 -15.43 -8.87 1.29
C PRO A 22 -14.67 -9.57 2.43
N ILE A 23 -13.63 -8.96 3.01
CA ILE A 23 -12.97 -9.46 4.23
C ILE A 23 -13.73 -8.94 5.46
N SER A 24 -14.06 -7.65 5.48
CA SER A 24 -14.74 -6.99 6.59
C SER A 24 -16.15 -7.53 6.82
N ILE A 25 -16.94 -7.76 5.78
CA ILE A 25 -18.35 -8.20 5.91
C ILE A 25 -18.46 -9.54 6.65
N PRO A 26 -17.78 -10.63 6.24
CA PRO A 26 -17.82 -11.89 6.98
C PRO A 26 -17.33 -11.77 8.42
N CYS A 27 -16.29 -10.97 8.69
CA CYS A 27 -15.82 -10.75 10.05
C CYS A 27 -16.88 -10.04 10.91
N ILE A 28 -17.55 -9.01 10.38
CA ILE A 28 -18.64 -8.33 11.09
C ILE A 28 -19.77 -9.31 11.40
N ILE A 29 -20.23 -10.08 10.41
CA ILE A 29 -21.30 -11.06 10.59
C ILE A 29 -20.91 -12.07 11.66
N PHE A 30 -19.71 -12.64 11.59
CA PHE A 30 -19.21 -13.61 12.56
C PHE A 30 -19.23 -13.07 14.00
N TYR A 31 -18.63 -11.90 14.24
CA TYR A 31 -18.59 -11.32 15.58
C TYR A 31 -19.96 -10.84 16.06
N ALA A 32 -20.81 -10.32 15.17
CA ALA A 32 -22.18 -9.93 15.49
C ALA A 32 -23.05 -11.14 15.86
N SER A 33 -22.93 -12.26 15.12
CA SER A 33 -23.65 -13.51 15.41
C SER A 33 -23.22 -14.10 16.75
N ILE A 34 -21.92 -14.13 17.06
CA ILE A 34 -21.42 -14.59 18.36
C ILE A 34 -21.92 -13.68 19.48
N TYR A 35 -21.87 -12.36 19.28
CA TYR A 35 -22.39 -11.41 20.27
C TYR A 35 -23.87 -11.64 20.54
N TYR A 36 -24.68 -11.74 19.49
CA TYR A 36 -26.12 -11.96 19.60
C TYR A 36 -26.46 -13.30 20.26
N PHE A 37 -25.74 -14.38 19.91
CA PHE A 37 -25.93 -15.68 20.54
C PHE A 37 -25.64 -15.67 22.04
N LEU A 38 -24.62 -14.92 22.49
CA LEU A 38 -24.21 -14.89 23.90
C LEU A 38 -24.97 -13.85 24.74
N PHE A 39 -25.41 -12.75 24.13
CA PHE A 39 -25.90 -11.56 24.85
C PHE A 39 -27.18 -10.94 24.25
N GLY A 40 -27.86 -11.62 23.33
CA GLY A 40 -28.98 -11.07 22.55
C GLY A 40 -30.12 -10.47 23.37
N GLU A 41 -30.41 -11.04 24.55
CA GLU A 41 -31.44 -10.53 25.47
C GLU A 41 -30.94 -9.44 26.43
N PHE A 42 -29.62 -9.29 26.59
CA PHE A 42 -28.98 -8.39 27.56
C PHE A 42 -27.91 -7.54 26.89
N PHE A 43 -28.34 -6.63 26.02
CA PHE A 43 -27.45 -5.68 25.36
C PHE A 43 -26.59 -4.92 26.38
N ARG A 44 -25.27 -4.97 26.20
CA ARG A 44 -24.30 -4.23 27.00
C ARG A 44 -23.28 -3.56 26.09
N LEU A 45 -23.31 -2.23 26.08
CA LEU A 45 -22.40 -1.39 25.29
C LEU A 45 -20.91 -1.73 25.51
N PRO A 46 -20.42 -1.94 26.75
CA PRO A 46 -19.01 -2.29 26.95
C PRO A 46 -18.60 -3.60 26.26
N ILE A 47 -19.51 -4.57 26.19
CA ILE A 47 -19.24 -5.87 25.55
C ILE A 47 -19.15 -5.69 24.03
N ILE A 48 -20.00 -4.85 23.44
CA ILE A 48 -19.94 -4.57 21.99
C ILE A 48 -18.63 -3.91 21.60
N LEU A 49 -18.08 -3.05 22.45
CA LEU A 49 -16.77 -2.44 22.21
C LEU A 49 -15.66 -3.51 22.18
N ILE A 50 -15.74 -4.54 23.04
CA ILE A 50 -14.82 -5.69 23.00
C ILE A 50 -14.94 -6.43 21.67
N PHE A 51 -16.16 -6.78 21.25
CA PHE A 51 -16.40 -7.47 19.97
C PHE A 51 -15.97 -6.64 18.76
N THR A 52 -16.16 -5.32 18.82
CA THR A 52 -15.66 -4.39 17.79
C THR A 52 -14.13 -4.40 17.74
N GLY A 53 -13.48 -4.44 18.91
CA GLY A 53 -12.03 -4.58 19.02
C GLY A 53 -11.53 -5.91 18.44
N LEU A 54 -12.21 -7.02 18.72
CA LEU A 54 -11.91 -8.34 18.15
C LEU A 54 -12.06 -8.34 16.63
N TYR A 55 -13.15 -7.76 16.12
CA TYR A 55 -13.37 -7.56 14.69
C TYR A 55 -12.21 -6.79 14.02
N MET A 56 -11.85 -5.63 14.58
CA MET A 56 -10.74 -4.81 14.06
C MET A 56 -9.41 -5.57 14.12
N GLY A 57 -9.13 -6.26 15.23
CA GLY A 57 -7.93 -7.06 15.41
C GLY A 57 -7.80 -8.18 14.38
N THR A 58 -8.88 -8.93 14.16
CA THR A 58 -8.93 -10.00 13.16
C THR A 58 -8.78 -9.46 11.74
N GLY A 59 -9.41 -8.33 11.42
CA GLY A 59 -9.22 -7.66 10.14
C GLY A 59 -7.76 -7.32 9.88
N ILE A 60 -7.08 -6.69 10.86
CA ILE A 60 -5.65 -6.36 10.76
C ILE A 60 -4.79 -7.63 10.62
N MET A 61 -5.12 -8.71 11.34
CA MET A 61 -4.41 -9.98 11.26
C MET A 61 -4.53 -10.61 9.86
N ILE A 62 -5.73 -10.62 9.28
CA ILE A 62 -5.96 -11.09 7.91
C ILE A 62 -5.16 -10.24 6.91
N LEU A 63 -5.19 -8.91 7.05
CA LEU A 63 -4.42 -8.02 6.17
C LEU A 63 -2.91 -8.29 6.27
N LYS A 64 -2.39 -8.58 7.46
CA LYS A 64 -0.99 -9.00 7.65
C LYS A 64 -0.69 -10.33 6.98
N MET A 65 -1.59 -11.31 7.05
CA MET A 65 -1.43 -12.59 6.37
C MET A 65 -1.43 -12.47 4.85
N LEU A 66 -2.25 -11.56 4.30
CA LEU A 66 -2.30 -11.27 2.87
C LEU A 66 -1.16 -10.37 2.38
N SER A 67 -0.49 -9.71 3.31
CA SER A 67 0.66 -8.86 3.00
C SER A 67 1.83 -9.70 2.52
N MET A 68 2.64 -9.11 1.64
CA MET A 68 3.79 -9.80 1.09
C MET A 68 4.97 -8.85 0.93
N LYS A 69 6.15 -9.47 0.84
CA LYS A 69 7.37 -8.80 0.43
C LYS A 69 7.33 -8.48 -1.05
N ILE A 70 7.61 -7.25 -1.42
CA ILE A 70 7.71 -6.78 -2.79
C ILE A 70 9.14 -6.35 -3.07
N THR A 71 9.73 -6.89 -4.12
CA THR A 71 11.00 -6.42 -4.65
C THR A 71 10.77 -5.74 -6.00
N LEU A 72 11.20 -4.49 -6.13
CA LEU A 72 11.12 -3.69 -7.36
C LEU A 72 12.52 -3.40 -7.86
N TRP A 73 12.73 -3.45 -9.18
CA TRP A 73 13.95 -2.94 -9.80
C TRP A 73 13.69 -2.54 -11.24
N PHE A 74 14.57 -1.70 -11.78
CA PHE A 74 14.52 -1.24 -13.15
C PHE A 74 15.70 -1.83 -13.94
N ASP A 75 15.47 -2.16 -15.20
CA ASP A 75 16.52 -2.26 -16.22
C ASP A 75 16.31 -1.19 -17.30
N ASP A 76 16.96 -1.32 -18.45
CA ASP A 76 16.86 -0.32 -19.52
C ASP A 76 15.42 -0.13 -20.03
N TYR A 77 14.60 -1.19 -20.07
CA TYR A 77 13.27 -1.19 -20.72
C TYR A 77 12.09 -1.49 -19.80
N TYR A 78 12.34 -2.14 -18.67
CA TYR A 78 11.31 -2.73 -17.82
C TYR A 78 11.42 -2.29 -16.36
N LEU A 79 10.26 -2.15 -15.73
CA LEU A 79 10.07 -2.25 -14.29
C LEU A 79 9.75 -3.73 -13.97
N TYR A 80 10.54 -4.33 -13.09
CA TYR A 80 10.28 -5.66 -12.57
C TYR A 80 9.66 -5.57 -11.20
N MET A 81 8.72 -6.46 -10.94
CA MET A 81 8.08 -6.64 -9.65
C MET A 81 8.07 -8.11 -9.27
N ARG A 82 8.73 -8.44 -8.16
CA ARG A 82 8.66 -9.76 -7.54
C ARG A 82 7.75 -9.71 -6.33
N LYS A 83 6.75 -10.60 -6.28
CA LYS A 83 5.86 -10.81 -5.15
C LYS A 83 6.30 -12.03 -4.35
N GLY A 84 6.87 -11.82 -3.16
CA GLY A 84 7.41 -12.88 -2.33
C GLY A 84 8.48 -13.70 -3.06
N LYS A 85 8.28 -15.02 -3.14
CA LYS A 85 9.17 -15.97 -3.84
C LYS A 85 8.75 -16.24 -5.29
N ASN A 86 7.72 -15.57 -5.81
CA ASN A 86 7.21 -15.81 -7.15
C ASN A 86 8.18 -15.31 -8.24
N ASN A 87 7.96 -15.76 -9.47
CA ASN A 87 8.68 -15.22 -10.62
C ASN A 87 8.38 -13.72 -10.81
N PRO A 88 9.37 -12.93 -11.24
CA PRO A 88 9.17 -11.50 -11.42
C PRO A 88 8.27 -11.20 -12.61
N GLN A 89 7.25 -10.38 -12.35
CA GLN A 89 6.42 -9.78 -13.37
C GLN A 89 7.17 -8.60 -13.99
N LYS A 90 7.13 -8.48 -15.31
CA LYS A 90 7.78 -7.41 -16.06
C LYS A 90 6.75 -6.44 -16.61
N TYR A 91 7.02 -5.15 -16.50
CA TYR A 91 6.20 -4.09 -17.06
C TYR A 91 7.09 -3.21 -17.93
N LEU A 92 6.73 -3.02 -19.20
CA LEU A 92 7.43 -2.07 -20.05
C LEU A 92 7.33 -0.67 -19.45
N LYS A 93 8.45 0.03 -19.32
CA LYS A 93 8.46 1.41 -18.82
C LYS A 93 7.55 2.31 -19.65
N ASN A 94 7.58 2.13 -20.97
CA ASN A 94 6.75 2.88 -21.92
C ASN A 94 5.25 2.59 -21.79
N ASP A 95 4.85 1.52 -21.10
CA ASP A 95 3.44 1.23 -20.82
C ASP A 95 2.94 1.87 -19.53
N ILE A 96 3.85 2.34 -18.68
CA ILE A 96 3.50 3.09 -17.47
C ILE A 96 3.18 4.52 -17.90
N ILE A 97 1.97 4.98 -17.62
CA ILE A 97 1.54 6.36 -17.95
C ILE A 97 1.75 7.33 -16.80
N GLY A 98 1.94 6.81 -15.59
CA GLY A 98 2.17 7.59 -14.40
C GLY A 98 1.87 6.79 -13.14
N PHE A 99 2.13 7.38 -11.99
CA PHE A 99 1.78 6.77 -10.72
C PHE A 99 1.40 7.80 -9.67
N TYR A 100 0.52 7.40 -8.75
CA TYR A 100 0.31 8.15 -7.52
C TYR A 100 1.27 7.65 -6.45
N SER A 101 1.87 8.58 -5.70
CA SER A 101 2.67 8.27 -4.52
C SER A 101 2.58 9.40 -3.49
N TYR A 102 2.86 9.12 -2.21
CA TYR A 102 3.22 10.20 -1.29
C TYR A 102 4.48 10.92 -1.78
N ASN A 103 4.58 12.21 -1.46
CA ASN A 103 5.83 12.96 -1.58
C ASN A 103 6.75 12.64 -0.39
N TYR A 104 7.57 11.60 -0.55
CA TYR A 104 8.56 11.17 0.45
C TYR A 104 9.78 12.11 0.56
N GLU A 105 9.85 13.16 -0.27
CA GLU A 105 10.93 14.15 -0.23
C GLU A 105 10.60 15.35 0.67
N THR A 106 9.37 15.44 1.19
CA THR A 106 8.98 16.51 2.09
C THR A 106 9.81 16.50 3.38
N LEU A 107 10.21 17.68 3.85
CA LEU A 107 10.85 17.86 5.15
C LEU A 107 9.88 18.39 6.20
N THR A 108 8.65 18.74 5.82
CA THR A 108 7.62 19.22 6.75
C THR A 108 7.22 18.08 7.69
N PRO A 109 7.42 18.19 9.02
CA PRO A 109 7.19 17.09 9.96
C PRO A 109 5.78 16.51 9.92
N GLN A 110 4.77 17.35 9.72
CA GLN A 110 3.35 16.95 9.64
C GLN A 110 3.01 16.15 8.38
N LEU A 111 3.83 16.25 7.33
CA LEU A 111 3.63 15.57 6.04
C LEU A 111 4.61 14.42 5.83
N LEU A 112 5.56 14.26 6.75
CA LEU A 112 6.56 13.22 6.75
C LEU A 112 5.86 11.86 6.87
N ASN A 113 6.13 10.95 5.93
CA ASN A 113 5.43 9.68 5.88
C ASN A 113 6.38 8.56 5.46
N SER A 114 6.33 7.43 6.16
CA SER A 114 7.04 6.19 5.82
C SER A 114 6.08 5.07 5.41
N LYS A 115 4.79 5.38 5.25
CA LYS A 115 3.78 4.44 4.76
C LYS A 115 3.91 4.26 3.25
N ILE A 116 3.83 3.03 2.82
CA ILE A 116 3.80 2.68 1.41
C ILE A 116 2.43 3.08 0.83
N TYR A 117 2.45 4.00 -0.11
CA TYR A 117 1.33 4.25 -1.03
C TYR A 117 1.92 4.48 -2.41
N MET A 118 1.72 3.52 -3.31
CA MET A 118 2.05 3.68 -4.72
C MET A 118 0.98 3.02 -5.58
N GLN A 119 0.61 3.69 -6.66
CA GLN A 119 -0.37 3.18 -7.60
C GLN A 119 0.07 3.49 -9.02
N PHE A 120 0.62 2.50 -9.72
CA PHE A 120 1.04 2.64 -11.11
C PHE A 120 -0.15 2.43 -12.04
N TYR A 121 -0.26 3.31 -13.03
CA TYR A 121 -1.26 3.22 -14.08
C TYR A 121 -0.57 2.78 -15.36
N LEU A 122 -1.16 1.80 -16.03
CA LEU A 122 -0.69 1.28 -17.30
C LEU A 122 -1.61 1.73 -18.44
N LYS A 123 -1.08 1.82 -19.67
CA LYS A 123 -1.84 2.18 -20.88
C LYS A 123 -3.07 1.31 -21.11
N ASN A 124 -2.99 0.02 -20.76
CA ASN A 124 -4.09 -0.93 -20.86
C ASN A 124 -5.15 -0.80 -19.76
N LYS A 125 -5.23 0.34 -19.06
CA LYS A 125 -6.14 0.64 -17.94
C LYS A 125 -5.93 -0.24 -16.70
N LYS A 126 -4.98 -1.18 -16.70
CA LYS A 126 -4.61 -1.93 -15.50
C LYS A 126 -3.87 -1.03 -14.52
N LYS A 127 -4.03 -1.33 -13.24
CA LYS A 127 -3.39 -0.60 -12.14
C LYS A 127 -2.61 -1.57 -11.26
N ILE A 128 -1.42 -1.17 -10.86
CA ILE A 128 -0.59 -1.92 -9.91
C ILE A 128 -0.63 -1.16 -8.60
N TYR A 129 -1.04 -1.85 -7.54
CA TYR A 129 -1.24 -1.26 -6.23
C TYR A 129 -0.12 -1.67 -5.29
N PHE A 130 0.31 -0.75 -4.45
CA PHE A 130 1.20 -1.02 -3.33
C PHE A 130 0.74 -0.18 -2.15
N TYR A 131 0.22 -0.86 -1.13
CA TYR A 131 -0.25 -0.23 0.09
C TYR A 131 0.41 -0.87 1.30
N ASP A 132 0.76 -0.04 2.27
CA ASP A 132 1.19 -0.51 3.58
C ASP A 132 0.04 -1.19 4.30
N VAL A 133 0.33 -2.32 4.94
CA VAL A 133 -0.60 -2.92 5.90
C VAL A 133 -0.52 -2.23 7.24
N GLU A 134 0.65 -1.71 7.59
CA GLU A 134 0.85 -1.15 8.90
C GLU A 134 0.25 0.25 9.02
N TYR A 135 -0.69 0.37 9.96
CA TYR A 135 -1.29 1.66 10.27
C TYR A 135 -0.43 2.54 11.19
N ARG A 136 0.73 2.03 11.66
CA ARG A 136 1.62 2.73 12.60
C ARG A 136 1.82 4.19 12.17
N SER A 137 1.54 5.10 13.09
CA SER A 137 1.63 6.55 12.86
C SER A 137 3.05 7.08 13.00
N ARG A 138 3.96 6.30 13.60
CA ARG A 138 5.36 6.71 13.79
C ARG A 138 6.13 6.56 12.49
N TYR A 139 6.86 7.61 12.14
CA TYR A 139 7.76 7.60 11.00
C TYR A 139 8.94 6.65 11.23
N GLU A 140 9.20 5.78 10.26
CA GLU A 140 10.31 4.85 10.27
C GLU A 140 11.44 5.35 9.37
N ASN A 141 12.54 5.80 9.97
CA ASN A 141 13.66 6.41 9.27
C ASN A 141 14.24 5.56 8.13
N LYS A 142 14.42 4.25 8.33
CA LYS A 142 14.98 3.36 7.30
C LYS A 142 14.01 3.21 6.13
N LYS A 143 12.75 2.92 6.42
CA LYS A 143 11.68 2.74 5.42
C LYS A 143 11.43 4.02 4.62
N GLY A 144 11.34 5.17 5.29
CA GLY A 144 11.18 6.47 4.65
C GLY A 144 12.34 6.83 3.70
N ARG A 145 13.59 6.53 4.09
CA ARG A 145 14.75 6.73 3.19
C ARG A 145 14.70 5.86 1.95
N GLU A 146 14.33 4.57 2.09
CA GLU A 146 14.21 3.68 0.93
C GLU A 146 13.06 4.09 0.01
N LEU A 147 11.92 4.52 0.57
CA LEU A 147 10.80 5.07 -0.22
C LEU A 147 11.18 6.35 -0.97
N ARG A 148 11.92 7.25 -0.32
CA ARG A 148 12.46 8.46 -0.96
C ARG A 148 13.41 8.10 -2.12
N LYS A 149 14.36 7.19 -1.90
CA LYS A 149 15.29 6.73 -2.95
C LYS A 149 14.53 6.09 -4.11
N PHE A 150 13.56 5.23 -3.82
CA PHE A 150 12.73 4.62 -4.84
C PHE A 150 11.99 5.66 -5.66
N LEU A 151 11.35 6.64 -5.02
CA LEU A 151 10.61 7.69 -5.70
C LEU A 151 11.48 8.52 -6.64
N ILE A 152 12.68 8.91 -6.21
CA ILE A 152 13.64 9.64 -7.05
C ILE A 152 14.07 8.77 -8.25
N ILE A 153 14.40 7.50 -8.01
CA ILE A 153 14.85 6.59 -9.08
C ILE A 153 13.71 6.25 -10.04
N ALA A 154 12.48 6.08 -9.56
CA ALA A 154 11.31 5.87 -10.39
C ALA A 154 11.02 7.09 -11.28
N GLN A 155 11.13 8.30 -10.74
CA GLN A 155 11.02 9.54 -11.54
C GLN A 155 12.08 9.58 -12.65
N GLN A 156 13.33 9.28 -12.33
CA GLN A 156 14.44 9.28 -13.30
C GLN A 156 14.29 8.19 -14.36
N GLU A 157 14.03 6.94 -13.96
CA GLU A 157 13.96 5.79 -14.86
C GLU A 157 12.70 5.80 -15.75
N LEU A 158 11.65 6.53 -15.36
CA LEU A 158 10.42 6.71 -16.14
C LEU A 158 10.33 8.08 -16.84
N GLY A 159 11.24 9.01 -16.57
CA GLY A 159 11.18 10.38 -17.08
C GLY A 159 9.98 11.18 -16.54
N PHE A 160 9.51 10.86 -15.34
CA PHE A 160 8.32 11.50 -14.74
C PHE A 160 8.71 12.61 -13.77
N SER A 161 7.84 13.62 -13.68
CA SER A 161 7.92 14.68 -12.70
C SER A 161 6.64 14.76 -11.87
N LYS A 162 6.72 15.43 -10.72
CA LYS A 162 5.60 15.66 -9.82
C LYS A 162 4.68 16.74 -10.42
N ILE A 163 3.45 16.37 -10.80
CA ILE A 163 2.51 17.26 -11.49
C ILE A 163 1.44 17.78 -10.52
N ASN A 164 0.49 16.92 -10.15
CA ASN A 164 -0.74 17.33 -9.46
C ASN A 164 -0.87 16.68 -8.08
N LYS A 165 -1.28 17.47 -7.09
CA LYS A 165 -1.60 16.97 -5.75
C LYS A 165 -3.01 16.39 -5.72
N LYS A 166 -3.17 15.18 -5.18
CA LYS A 166 -4.48 14.64 -4.83
C LYS A 166 -5.03 15.42 -3.63
N ARG A 167 -6.26 15.95 -3.73
CA ARG A 167 -6.88 16.80 -2.69
C ARG A 167 -6.72 16.18 -1.29
N PHE A 168 -6.39 17.03 -0.31
CA PHE A 168 -6.29 16.73 1.13
C PHE A 168 -5.21 15.73 1.59
N GLN A 169 -4.32 15.26 0.72
CA GLN A 169 -3.26 14.33 1.11
C GLN A 169 -1.90 14.76 0.53
N ASN A 170 -0.79 14.38 1.16
CA ASN A 170 0.57 14.58 0.61
C ASN A 170 0.87 13.61 -0.55
N ILE A 171 -0.14 13.29 -1.37
CA ILE A 171 -0.08 12.34 -2.49
C ILE A 171 -0.10 13.13 -3.79
N TYR A 172 0.78 12.77 -4.71
CA TYR A 172 0.93 13.43 -5.99
C TYR A 172 0.85 12.43 -7.14
N TRP A 173 0.38 12.92 -8.27
CA TRP A 173 0.51 12.27 -9.57
C TRP A 173 1.89 12.58 -10.15
N TYR A 174 2.60 11.53 -10.54
CA TYR A 174 3.89 11.59 -11.23
C TYR A 174 3.73 11.06 -12.65
N SER A 175 4.02 11.89 -13.66
CA SER A 175 3.93 11.55 -15.08
C SER A 175 4.80 12.52 -15.90
N THR A 176 4.79 12.41 -17.23
CA THR A 176 5.54 13.29 -18.14
C THR A 176 4.84 14.64 -18.35
N LYS A 177 3.51 14.71 -18.23
CA LYS A 177 2.68 15.93 -18.36
C LYS A 177 1.41 15.80 -17.51
#